data_AF-A0A8H4R3J8-F1
#
_entry.id   AF-A0A8H4R3J8-F1
#
_cell.length_a   1.000
_cell.length_b   1.000
_cell.length_c   1.000
_cell.angle_alpha   90.00
_cell.angle_beta   90.00
_cell.angle_gamma   90.00
#
_symmetry.space_group_name_H-M   'P 1'
#
loop_
_entity.id
_entity.type
_entity.pdbx_description
1 polymer ?
#
loop_
_entity_poly.entity_id
_entity_poly.type
_entity_poly.pdbx_seq_one_letter_code
_entity_poly.pdbx_strand_id
1 'polypeptide(L)'
;MLFPTCDISNLCFAFLSSTVTMYGGSVSGSVEDMKRKANLLYARKMFAPAKDLYTRILRDIADSEKGNTDLSCTIRCNRAACYIELGEYPRAVLDLSPVVGPAHTGLLSLYAKAYYRLSRAFLEMGHAEEARRHFDNYVRMAGATASNDPAAKELQRKIHERAGRSNPLMRPIMYQVRVLTKEAGEEEFVKEEFVPAELCAADPPKDRTIELLKYLLRKYDKEVRDSRPWKCWNCGRPANSITHTPSSFLHHPVPLVIDFSQPVCMNSGPCDMAGRELVHNVLSSGRR
;
A
#
# COMPACT_ATOMS: atom_id res chain seq x y z
N MET A 1 -0.93 33.82 10.12
CA MET A 1 -1.35 32.71 11.01
C MET A 1 -0.45 31.53 10.71
N LEU A 2 0.59 31.33 11.52
CA LEU A 2 1.62 30.32 11.34
C LEU A 2 1.26 29.10 12.19
N PHE A 3 1.12 27.94 11.58
CA PHE A 3 0.93 26.67 12.30
C PHE A 3 2.25 26.25 12.96
N PRO A 4 2.23 25.75 14.21
CA PRO A 4 3.44 25.28 14.87
C PRO A 4 3.86 23.93 14.29
N THR A 5 5.08 23.86 13.76
CA THR A 5 5.72 22.60 13.37
C THR A 5 6.13 21.84 14.64
N CYS A 6 5.34 20.84 15.03
CA CYS A 6 5.76 19.87 16.06
C CYS A 6 6.92 19.03 15.52
N ASP A 7 8.09 19.18 16.12
CA ASP A 7 9.28 18.39 15.82
C ASP A 7 9.19 17.01 16.50
N ILE A 8 8.71 16.00 15.76
CA ILE A 8 8.53 14.61 16.22
C ILE A 8 9.83 13.79 16.05
N SER A 9 10.97 14.44 15.77
CA SER A 9 12.18 13.74 15.29
C SER A 9 12.95 12.91 16.33
N ASN A 10 12.61 12.96 17.62
CA ASN A 10 13.30 12.19 18.66
C ASN A 10 12.74 10.78 18.94
N LEU A 11 11.59 10.39 18.38
CA LEU A 11 10.95 9.10 18.71
C LEU A 11 11.12 7.99 17.65
N CYS A 12 11.68 8.29 16.47
CA CYS A 12 12.07 7.23 15.52
C CYS A 12 13.46 6.63 15.81
N PHE A 13 14.28 7.26 16.66
CA PHE A 13 15.68 6.84 16.86
C PHE A 13 15.86 5.64 17.80
N ALA A 14 14.90 5.38 18.70
CA ALA A 14 15.10 4.41 19.79
C ALA A 14 14.81 2.93 19.44
N PHE A 15 14.46 2.57 18.19
CA PHE A 15 14.01 1.19 17.88
C PHE A 15 14.51 0.62 16.55
N LEU A 16 15.72 0.99 16.12
CA LEU A 16 16.52 0.22 15.16
C LEU A 16 17.36 -0.82 15.91
N SER A 17 16.72 -1.74 16.65
CA SER A 17 17.42 -2.87 17.27
C SER A 17 17.57 -3.99 16.24
N SER A 18 18.82 -4.27 15.88
CA SER A 18 19.25 -5.34 15.00
C SER A 18 19.23 -6.68 15.76
N THR A 19 18.28 -7.57 15.46
CA THR A 19 18.46 -9.00 15.72
C THR A 19 19.22 -9.60 14.54
N VAL A 20 20.50 -9.88 14.77
CA VAL A 20 21.38 -10.58 13.83
C VAL A 20 21.08 -12.08 13.94
N THR A 21 20.51 -12.67 12.89
CA THR A 21 20.45 -14.12 12.74
C THR A 21 21.50 -14.51 11.70
N MET A 22 22.59 -15.10 12.17
CA MET A 22 23.64 -15.70 11.35
C MET A 22 23.13 -17.02 10.77
N TYR A 23 23.11 -17.20 9.44
CA TYR A 23 23.47 -18.44 8.72
C TYR A 23 23.34 -18.27 7.18
N GLY A 24 24.48 -18.28 6.48
CA GLY A 24 24.76 -18.97 5.20
C GLY A 24 24.01 -18.61 3.90
N GLY A 25 24.62 -17.80 3.03
CA GLY A 25 24.36 -17.81 1.57
C GLY A 25 24.59 -16.47 0.83
N SER A 26 25.53 -16.45 -0.12
CA SER A 26 26.16 -15.32 -0.85
C SER A 26 25.28 -14.38 -1.70
N VAL A 27 24.03 -14.12 -1.31
CA VAL A 27 23.21 -12.99 -1.83
C VAL A 27 22.91 -11.96 -0.73
N SER A 28 23.14 -12.31 0.54
CA SER A 28 22.76 -11.52 1.71
C SER A 28 23.53 -10.21 1.90
N GLY A 29 24.79 -10.14 1.44
CA GLY A 29 25.64 -8.96 1.64
C GLY A 29 25.08 -7.71 0.96
N SER A 30 24.62 -7.85 -0.29
CA SER A 30 24.07 -6.72 -1.05
C SER A 30 22.76 -6.19 -0.45
N VAL A 31 21.85 -7.09 -0.04
CA VAL A 31 20.54 -6.70 0.50
C VAL A 31 20.66 -6.03 1.86
N GLU A 32 21.49 -6.55 2.76
CA GLU A 32 21.65 -5.96 4.09
C GLU A 32 22.35 -4.59 4.03
N ASP A 33 23.31 -4.42 3.11
CA ASP A 33 23.96 -3.12 2.89
C ASP A 33 23.01 -2.10 2.27
N MET A 34 22.16 -2.51 1.32
CA MET A 34 21.10 -1.64 0.79
C MET A 34 20.11 -1.24 1.88
N LYS A 35 19.69 -2.17 2.74
CA LYS A 35 18.81 -1.90 3.88
C LYS A 35 19.47 -0.92 4.86
N ARG A 36 20.74 -1.11 5.19
CA ARG A 36 21.51 -0.20 6.06
C ARG A 36 21.57 1.21 5.46
N LYS A 37 21.85 1.32 4.15
CA LYS A 37 21.85 2.58 3.42
C LYS A 37 20.48 3.25 3.42
N ALA A 38 19.40 2.49 3.21
CA ALA A 38 18.03 2.99 3.25
C ALA A 38 17.65 3.49 4.66
N ASN A 39 18.02 2.76 5.71
CA ASN A 39 17.84 3.20 7.10
C ASN A 39 18.59 4.51 7.38
N LEU A 40 19.83 4.66 6.86
CA LEU A 40 20.60 5.89 7.01
C LEU A 40 19.95 7.08 6.30
N LEU A 41 19.43 6.88 5.09
CA LEU A 41 18.68 7.92 4.37
C LEU A 41 17.41 8.31 5.13
N TYR A 42 16.70 7.33 5.68
CA TYR A 42 15.52 7.58 6.52
C TYR A 42 15.87 8.40 7.76
N ALA A 43 16.94 8.04 8.48
CA ALA A 43 17.40 8.78 9.66
C ALA A 43 17.79 10.23 9.33
N ARG A 44 18.26 10.49 8.09
CA ARG A 44 18.54 11.84 7.57
C ARG A 44 17.30 12.58 7.05
N LYS A 45 16.10 12.05 7.28
CA LYS A 45 14.81 12.57 6.75
C LYS A 45 14.76 12.63 5.21
N MET A 46 15.62 11.87 4.52
CA MET A 46 15.61 11.74 3.06
C MET A 46 14.66 10.60 2.65
N PHE A 47 13.36 10.81 2.85
CA PHE A 47 12.34 9.76 2.73
C PHE A 47 12.16 9.23 1.31
N ALA A 48 12.18 10.08 0.29
CA ALA A 48 12.02 9.64 -1.10
C ALA A 48 13.18 8.73 -1.56
N PRO A 49 14.47 9.10 -1.39
CA PRO A 49 15.58 8.19 -1.68
C PRO A 49 15.56 6.89 -0.86
N ALA A 50 15.15 6.96 0.41
CA ALA A 50 15.00 5.76 1.25
C ALA A 50 13.92 4.81 0.72
N LYS A 51 12.76 5.36 0.34
CA LYS A 51 11.65 4.63 -0.30
C LYS A 51 12.12 3.90 -1.56
N ASP A 52 12.90 4.57 -2.41
CA ASP A 52 13.36 3.99 -3.68
C ASP A 52 14.30 2.81 -3.43
N LEU A 53 15.21 2.92 -2.44
CA LEU A 53 16.06 1.80 -2.03
C LEU A 53 15.24 0.63 -1.46
N TYR A 54 14.25 0.87 -0.60
CA TYR A 54 13.39 -0.21 -0.10
C TYR A 54 12.59 -0.87 -1.22
N THR A 55 12.15 -0.10 -2.22
CA THR A 55 11.45 -0.63 -3.39
C THR A 55 12.36 -1.54 -4.22
N ARG A 56 13.62 -1.15 -4.41
CA ARG A 56 14.61 -2.00 -5.07
C ARG A 56 14.86 -3.29 -4.28
N ILE A 57 15.04 -3.20 -2.96
CA ILE A 57 15.23 -4.38 -2.10
C ILE A 57 14.04 -5.35 -2.22
N LEU A 58 12.80 -4.86 -2.22
CA LEU A 58 11.62 -5.73 -2.36
C LEU A 58 11.55 -6.43 -3.71
N ARG A 59 12.01 -5.77 -4.78
CA ARG A 59 12.14 -6.40 -6.11
C ARG A 59 13.17 -7.53 -6.07
N ASP A 60 14.37 -7.24 -5.55
CA ASP A 60 15.46 -8.21 -5.46
C ASP A 60 15.09 -9.43 -4.57
N ILE A 61 14.26 -9.22 -3.52
CA ILE A 61 13.72 -10.32 -2.69
C ILE A 61 12.66 -11.13 -3.45
N ALA A 62 11.78 -10.48 -4.21
CA ALA A 62 10.71 -11.16 -4.96
C ALA A 62 11.27 -12.11 -6.03
N ASP A 63 12.42 -11.75 -6.60
CA ASP A 63 13.13 -12.57 -7.59
C ASP A 63 13.90 -13.75 -6.96
N SER A 64 14.02 -13.80 -5.63
CA SER A 64 14.69 -14.89 -4.91
C SER A 64 13.74 -16.05 -4.59
N GLU A 65 14.11 -17.29 -4.95
CA GLU A 65 13.35 -18.52 -4.64
C GLU A 65 13.11 -18.70 -3.12
N LYS A 66 13.96 -18.10 -2.29
CA LYS A 66 13.81 -18.07 -0.83
C LYS A 66 13.10 -16.78 -0.45
N GLY A 67 11.79 -16.71 -0.70
CA GLY A 67 10.94 -15.60 -0.26
C GLY A 67 11.01 -15.41 1.27
N ASN A 68 12.01 -14.68 1.76
CA ASN A 68 12.21 -14.43 3.18
C ASN A 68 11.10 -13.49 3.66
N THR A 69 10.06 -14.10 4.21
CA THR A 69 8.81 -13.43 4.55
C THR A 69 9.04 -12.37 5.62
N ASP A 70 9.88 -12.66 6.62
CA ASP A 70 10.20 -11.75 7.73
C ASP A 70 10.98 -10.52 7.28
N LEU A 71 11.97 -10.71 6.40
CA LEU A 71 12.71 -9.59 5.82
C LEU A 71 11.81 -8.74 4.94
N SER A 72 11.00 -9.36 4.09
CA SER A 72 10.01 -8.66 3.24
C SER A 72 9.05 -7.83 4.09
N CYS A 73 8.52 -8.39 5.18
CA CYS A 73 7.65 -7.66 6.11
C CYS A 73 8.36 -6.47 6.77
N THR A 74 9.62 -6.64 7.17
CA THR A 74 10.43 -5.55 7.75
C THR A 74 10.64 -4.42 6.75
N ILE A 75 11.02 -4.77 5.51
CA ILE A 75 11.27 -3.79 4.44
C ILE A 75 9.97 -3.07 4.06
N ARG A 76 8.85 -3.79 3.90
CA ARG A 76 7.52 -3.19 3.66
C ARG A 76 7.12 -2.24 4.77
N CYS A 77 7.29 -2.65 6.02
CA CYS A 77 6.99 -1.80 7.17
C CYS A 77 7.82 -0.51 7.14
N ASN A 78 9.11 -0.59 6.83
CA ASN A 78 9.99 0.59 6.74
C ASN A 78 9.69 1.48 5.52
N ARG A 79 9.36 0.88 4.37
CA ARG A 79 8.91 1.63 3.19
C ARG A 79 7.60 2.38 3.46
N ALA A 80 6.65 1.74 4.16
CA ALA A 80 5.43 2.37 4.62
C ALA A 80 5.68 3.59 5.53
N ALA A 81 6.72 3.55 6.37
CA ALA A 81 7.11 4.71 7.15
C ALA A 81 7.54 5.87 6.25
N CYS A 82 8.31 5.60 5.19
CA CYS A 82 8.67 6.63 4.20
C CYS A 82 7.42 7.22 3.52
N TYR A 83 6.47 6.37 3.13
CA TYR A 83 5.21 6.82 2.54
C TYR A 83 4.41 7.73 3.48
N ILE A 84 4.32 7.40 4.78
CA ILE A 84 3.64 8.23 5.77
C ILE A 84 4.29 9.61 5.90
N GLU A 85 5.63 9.69 5.94
CA GLU A 85 6.35 10.96 6.03
C GLU A 85 6.27 11.78 4.73
N LEU A 86 6.02 11.15 3.59
CA LEU A 86 5.76 11.80 2.30
C LEU A 86 4.28 12.19 2.10
N GLY A 87 3.39 11.86 3.03
CA GLY A 87 1.94 12.06 2.87
C GLY A 87 1.26 11.09 1.90
N GLU A 88 1.97 10.05 1.43
CA GLU A 88 1.45 9.00 0.54
C GLU A 88 0.73 7.88 1.35
N TYR A 89 -0.20 8.25 2.24
CA TYR A 89 -0.84 7.32 3.20
C TYR A 89 -1.48 6.08 2.56
N PRO A 90 -2.20 6.19 1.43
CA PRO A 90 -2.65 5.04 0.65
C PRO A 90 -1.62 3.93 0.41
N ARG A 91 -0.42 4.32 -0.02
CA ARG A 91 0.66 3.39 -0.35
C ARG A 91 1.26 2.77 0.91
N ALA A 92 1.29 3.51 2.02
CA ALA A 92 1.66 2.96 3.31
C ALA A 92 0.71 1.84 3.75
N VAL A 93 -0.61 2.02 3.56
CA VAL A 93 -1.60 0.99 3.90
C VAL A 93 -1.43 -0.25 3.02
N LEU A 94 -1.19 -0.09 1.72
CA LEU A 94 -0.92 -1.22 0.82
C LEU A 94 0.31 -2.03 1.26
N ASP A 95 1.36 -1.37 1.74
CA ASP A 95 2.56 -2.05 2.26
C ASP A 95 2.33 -2.76 3.58
N LEU A 96 1.54 -2.17 4.48
CA LEU A 96 1.32 -2.69 5.82
C LEU A 96 0.24 -3.78 5.90
N SER A 97 -0.73 -3.77 4.98
CA SER A 97 -1.81 -4.76 4.91
C SER A 97 -1.32 -6.22 4.91
N PRO A 98 -0.36 -6.63 4.05
CA PRO A 98 0.17 -7.99 4.10
C PRO A 98 1.00 -8.24 5.36
N VAL A 99 1.59 -7.21 5.98
CA VAL A 99 2.41 -7.35 7.20
C VAL A 99 1.55 -7.75 8.39
N VAL A 100 0.36 -7.16 8.55
CA VAL A 100 -0.55 -7.43 9.69
C VAL A 100 -1.45 -8.65 9.52
N GLY A 101 -1.28 -9.42 8.43
CA GLY A 101 -2.06 -10.62 8.14
C GLY A 101 -1.80 -11.79 9.13
N PRO A 102 -2.63 -12.84 9.07
CA PRO A 102 -2.60 -13.98 10.01
C PRO A 102 -1.35 -14.86 9.93
N ALA A 103 -0.43 -14.57 9.00
CA ALA A 103 0.62 -15.50 8.57
C ALA A 103 1.95 -15.41 9.33
N HIS A 104 2.19 -14.43 10.21
CA HIS A 104 3.47 -14.33 10.91
C HIS A 104 3.26 -14.15 12.43
N THR A 105 3.66 -15.15 13.21
CA THR A 105 3.43 -15.18 14.66
C THR A 105 4.69 -14.84 15.46
N GLY A 106 5.85 -14.71 14.80
CA GLY A 106 7.16 -14.59 15.47
C GLY A 106 7.67 -13.17 15.75
N LEU A 107 7.05 -12.11 15.21
CA LEU A 107 7.64 -10.75 15.20
C LEU A 107 6.76 -9.68 15.88
N LEU A 108 6.36 -9.90 17.14
CA LEU A 108 5.42 -9.01 17.87
C LEU A 108 5.79 -7.52 17.83
N SER A 109 7.08 -7.18 17.92
CA SER A 109 7.54 -5.79 17.85
C SER A 109 7.35 -5.15 16.47
N LEU A 110 7.52 -5.93 15.40
CA LEU A 110 7.24 -5.49 14.03
C LEU A 110 5.74 -5.28 13.82
N TYR A 111 4.91 -6.19 14.36
CA TYR A 111 3.45 -6.08 14.31
C TYR A 111 2.94 -4.84 15.02
N ALA A 112 3.41 -4.58 16.24
CA ALA A 112 3.06 -3.38 16.97
C ALA A 112 3.39 -2.12 16.13
N LYS A 113 4.60 -2.06 15.55
CA LYS A 113 4.99 -0.95 14.65
C LYS A 113 4.07 -0.84 13.44
N ALA A 114 3.71 -1.96 12.81
CA ALA A 114 2.84 -1.98 11.65
C ALA A 114 1.42 -1.48 11.98
N TYR A 115 0.84 -1.94 13.10
CA TYR A 115 -0.47 -1.47 13.57
C TYR A 115 -0.47 0.02 13.94
N TYR A 116 0.58 0.51 14.60
CA TYR A 116 0.73 1.93 14.89
C TYR A 116 0.80 2.77 13.61
N ARG A 117 1.60 2.34 12.63
CA ARG A 117 1.74 3.02 11.33
C ARG A 117 0.44 2.99 10.53
N LEU A 118 -0.29 1.86 10.52
CA LEU A 118 -1.61 1.76 9.91
C LEU A 118 -2.59 2.73 10.56
N SER A 119 -2.64 2.75 11.89
CA SER A 119 -3.51 3.66 12.64
C SER A 119 -3.24 5.12 12.27
N ARG A 120 -1.98 5.53 12.23
CA ARG A 120 -1.58 6.87 11.79
C ARG A 120 -1.97 7.15 10.34
N ALA A 121 -1.72 6.22 9.41
CA ALA A 121 -2.08 6.39 8.00
C ALA A 121 -3.59 6.54 7.81
N PHE A 122 -4.39 5.68 8.44
CA PHE A 122 -5.86 5.76 8.41
C PHE A 122 -6.38 7.06 9.02
N LEU A 123 -5.79 7.49 10.13
CA LEU A 123 -6.18 8.75 10.76
C LEU A 123 -6.00 9.91 9.79
N GLU A 124 -4.85 10.01 9.12
CA GLU A 124 -4.54 11.12 8.21
C GLU A 124 -5.40 11.12 6.95
N MET A 125 -5.85 9.96 6.47
CA MET A 125 -6.87 9.85 5.41
C MET A 125 -8.30 10.18 5.91
N GLY A 126 -8.48 10.44 7.21
CA GLY A 126 -9.79 10.77 7.81
C GLY A 126 -10.62 9.55 8.20
N HIS A 127 -10.02 8.36 8.21
CA HIS A 127 -10.69 7.08 8.50
C HIS A 127 -10.53 6.76 9.99
N ALA A 128 -11.17 7.57 10.82
CA ALA A 128 -10.96 7.53 12.27
C ALA A 128 -11.37 6.21 12.93
N GLU A 129 -12.41 5.54 12.42
CA GLU A 129 -12.86 4.25 12.95
C GLU A 129 -11.87 3.12 12.63
N GLU A 130 -11.39 3.04 11.39
CA GLU A 130 -10.31 2.13 11.00
C GLU A 130 -9.02 2.43 11.78
N ALA A 131 -8.68 3.71 11.94
CA ALA A 131 -7.54 4.15 12.73
C ALA A 131 -7.63 3.67 14.18
N ARG A 132 -8.82 3.77 14.80
CA ARG A 132 -9.12 3.28 16.14
C ARG A 132 -8.92 1.77 16.25
N ARG A 133 -9.49 0.99 15.32
CA ARG A 133 -9.32 -0.48 15.30
C ARG A 133 -7.86 -0.91 15.21
N HIS A 134 -7.06 -0.24 14.39
CA HIS A 134 -5.62 -0.54 14.30
C HIS A 134 -4.86 -0.07 15.54
N PHE A 135 -5.27 1.04 16.16
CA PHE A 135 -4.67 1.51 17.41
C PHE A 135 -4.93 0.53 18.57
N ASP A 136 -6.14 -0.01 18.70
CA ASP A 136 -6.48 -1.00 19.72
C ASP A 136 -5.62 -2.27 19.56
N ASN A 137 -5.38 -2.69 18.32
CA ASN A 137 -4.46 -3.79 18.01
C ASN A 137 -3.01 -3.45 18.37
N TYR A 138 -2.56 -2.23 18.12
CA TYR A 138 -1.24 -1.76 18.54
C TYR A 138 -1.09 -1.84 20.07
N VAL A 139 -2.05 -1.31 20.84
CA VAL A 139 -2.03 -1.36 22.31
C VAL A 139 -1.98 -2.80 22.80
N ARG A 140 -2.78 -3.71 22.20
CA ARG A 140 -2.76 -5.13 22.53
C ARG A 140 -1.39 -5.79 22.29
N MET A 141 -0.72 -5.45 21.19
CA MET A 141 0.58 -6.03 20.82
C MET A 141 1.76 -5.44 21.60
N ALA A 142 1.73 -4.15 21.89
CA ALA A 142 2.80 -3.43 22.60
C ALA A 142 2.69 -3.54 24.14
N GLY A 143 1.52 -3.89 24.67
CA GLY A 143 1.27 -4.02 26.10
C GLY A 143 1.48 -2.70 26.86
N ALA A 144 2.05 -2.78 28.06
CA ALA A 144 2.27 -1.62 28.93
C ALA A 144 3.13 -0.52 28.30
N THR A 145 3.97 -0.85 27.31
CA THR A 145 4.84 0.13 26.64
C THR A 145 4.06 1.15 25.82
N ALA A 146 2.94 0.75 25.19
CA ALA A 146 2.10 1.69 24.42
C ALA A 146 1.41 2.73 25.31
N SER A 147 1.05 2.37 26.54
CA SER A 147 0.35 3.28 27.46
C SER A 147 1.24 4.40 27.99
N ASN A 148 2.57 4.25 27.90
CA ASN A 148 3.53 5.25 28.37
C ASN A 148 4.12 6.10 27.23
N ASP A 149 3.94 5.69 25.97
CA ASP A 149 4.45 6.43 24.82
C ASP A 149 3.62 7.72 24.57
N PRO A 150 4.22 8.92 24.68
CA PRO A 150 3.52 10.18 24.41
C PRO A 150 2.98 10.26 22.99
N ALA A 151 3.67 9.68 22.01
CA ALA A 151 3.21 9.68 20.62
C ALA A 151 1.95 8.81 20.44
N ALA A 152 1.88 7.68 21.14
CA ALA A 152 0.69 6.84 21.18
C ALA A 152 -0.51 7.57 21.80
N LYS A 153 -0.31 8.27 22.92
CA LYS A 153 -1.37 9.07 23.56
C LYS A 153 -1.89 10.18 22.65
N GLU A 154 -0.98 10.88 21.97
CA GLU A 154 -1.36 11.93 21.03
C GLU A 154 -2.12 11.37 19.83
N LEU A 155 -1.69 10.22 19.29
CA LEU A 155 -2.41 9.54 18.22
C LEU A 155 -3.82 9.13 18.67
N GLN A 156 -3.96 8.56 19.87
CA GLN A 156 -5.25 8.18 20.46
C GLN A 156 -6.19 9.38 20.61
N ARG A 157 -5.67 10.52 21.09
CA ARG A 157 -6.43 11.77 21.22
C ARG A 157 -6.97 12.23 19.87
N LYS A 158 -6.10 12.29 18.84
CA LYS A 158 -6.52 12.69 17.49
C LYS A 158 -7.55 11.74 16.87
N ILE A 159 -7.43 10.44 17.13
CA ILE A 159 -8.43 9.44 16.69
C ILE A 159 -9.79 9.76 17.28
N HIS A 160 -9.87 10.00 18.59
CA HIS A 160 -11.11 10.32 19.27
C HIS A 160 -11.76 11.61 18.71
N GLU A 161 -10.96 12.63 18.45
CA GLU A 161 -11.42 13.91 17.89
C GLU A 161 -11.96 13.79 16.47
N ARG A 162 -11.37 12.93 15.62
CA ARG A 162 -11.83 12.72 14.24
C ARG A 162 -13.00 11.74 14.14
N ALA A 163 -13.10 10.77 15.06
CA ALA A 163 -14.18 9.78 15.07
C ALA A 163 -15.57 10.43 15.24
N GLY A 164 -15.67 11.55 15.95
CA GLY A 164 -16.91 12.30 16.06
C GLY A 164 -17.38 13.00 14.78
N ARG A 165 -16.62 12.96 13.68
CA ARG A 165 -16.89 13.71 12.45
C ARG A 165 -17.12 12.85 11.20
N SER A 166 -16.87 11.54 11.26
CA SER A 166 -17.03 10.66 10.10
C SER A 166 -18.50 10.43 9.78
N ASN A 167 -18.86 10.49 8.49
CA ASN A 167 -20.18 10.10 8.03
C ASN A 167 -20.25 8.56 8.01
N PRO A 168 -21.06 7.91 8.87
CA PRO A 168 -21.11 6.45 8.94
C PRO A 168 -21.65 5.78 7.68
N LEU A 169 -22.30 6.55 6.79
CA LEU A 169 -22.88 6.03 5.54
C LEU A 169 -21.86 5.92 4.41
N MET A 170 -20.69 6.56 4.52
CA MET A 170 -19.66 6.53 3.49
C MET A 170 -18.41 5.87 4.05
N ARG A 171 -17.86 4.92 3.31
CA ARG A 171 -16.56 4.33 3.58
C ARG A 171 -15.56 4.69 2.49
N PRO A 172 -14.32 4.96 2.86
CA PRO A 172 -13.27 5.14 1.90
C PRO A 172 -12.91 3.82 1.21
N ILE A 173 -12.47 3.92 -0.03
CA ILE A 173 -11.87 2.83 -0.78
C ILE A 173 -10.59 3.32 -1.43
N MET A 174 -9.68 2.38 -1.62
CA MET A 174 -8.51 2.60 -2.45
C MET A 174 -8.79 2.17 -3.89
N TYR A 175 -8.49 3.02 -4.86
CA TYR A 175 -8.49 2.69 -6.28
C TYR A 175 -7.05 2.69 -6.79
N GLN A 176 -6.54 1.50 -7.11
CA GLN A 176 -5.16 1.27 -7.54
C GLN A 176 -5.14 0.85 -9.01
N VAL A 177 -4.65 1.71 -9.90
CA VAL A 177 -4.45 1.40 -11.32
C VAL A 177 -3.02 0.92 -11.52
N ARG A 178 -2.85 -0.31 -11.98
CA ARG A 178 -1.55 -0.89 -12.34
C ARG A 178 -1.46 -0.98 -13.85
N VAL A 179 -0.60 -0.15 -14.45
CA VAL A 179 -0.39 -0.14 -15.90
C VAL A 179 0.71 -1.13 -16.26
N LEU A 180 0.33 -2.17 -16.99
CA LEU A 180 1.22 -3.25 -17.43
C LEU A 180 1.88 -2.86 -18.75
N THR A 181 3.21 -2.71 -18.72
CA THR A 181 4.03 -2.40 -19.91
C THR A 181 5.17 -3.40 -20.08
N LYS A 182 5.67 -3.57 -21.32
CA LYS A 182 6.86 -4.40 -21.60
C LYS A 182 8.17 -3.74 -21.17
N GLU A 183 8.24 -2.42 -21.22
CA GLU A 183 9.52 -1.69 -21.24
C GLU A 183 9.87 -1.00 -19.91
N ALA A 184 8.90 -0.67 -19.04
CA ALA A 184 9.11 0.35 -18.00
C ALA A 184 8.82 -0.09 -16.55
N GLY A 185 8.65 -1.38 -16.29
CA GLY A 185 8.09 -1.83 -15.00
C GLY A 185 6.61 -1.45 -14.87
N GLU A 186 5.99 -1.85 -13.77
CA GLU A 186 4.61 -1.49 -13.44
C GLU A 186 4.53 -0.01 -13.03
N GLU A 187 3.69 0.77 -13.71
CA GLU A 187 3.35 2.11 -13.24
C GLU A 187 2.06 2.05 -12.42
N GLU A 188 2.02 2.79 -11.32
CA GLU A 188 0.96 2.66 -10.34
C GLU A 188 0.34 4.01 -9.96
N PHE A 189 -0.95 4.17 -10.27
CA PHE A 189 -1.77 5.29 -9.82
C PHE A 189 -2.60 4.83 -8.62
N VAL A 190 -2.60 5.63 -7.56
CA VAL A 190 -3.35 5.32 -6.35
C VAL A 190 -4.24 6.51 -6.03
N LYS A 191 -5.55 6.27 -5.93
CA LYS A 191 -6.57 7.27 -5.68
C LYS A 191 -7.45 6.83 -4.52
N GLU A 192 -7.87 7.79 -3.71
CA GLU A 192 -8.81 7.58 -2.61
C GLU A 192 -10.19 8.04 -3.05
N GLU A 193 -11.20 7.20 -2.82
CA GLU A 193 -12.61 7.50 -3.15
C GLU A 193 -13.51 7.16 -1.97
N PHE A 194 -14.67 7.81 -1.89
CA PHE A 194 -15.68 7.52 -0.87
C PHE A 194 -16.88 6.84 -1.52
N VAL A 195 -17.31 5.71 -0.95
CA VAL A 195 -18.44 4.93 -1.46
C VAL A 195 -19.43 4.64 -0.33
N PRO A 196 -20.70 4.35 -0.62
CA PRO A 196 -21.64 3.90 0.39
C PRO A 196 -21.11 2.69 1.19
N ALA A 197 -21.23 2.73 2.52
CA ALA A 197 -20.69 1.71 3.42
C ALA A 197 -21.21 0.29 3.11
N GLU A 198 -22.44 0.19 2.59
CA GLU A 198 -23.06 -1.05 2.11
C GLU A 198 -22.27 -1.76 1.00
N LEU A 199 -21.49 -1.03 0.20
CA LEU A 199 -20.63 -1.61 -0.83
C LEU A 199 -19.37 -2.28 -0.26
N CYS A 200 -19.05 -2.02 1.01
CA CYS A 200 -17.90 -2.61 1.70
C CYS A 200 -18.33 -3.69 2.71
N ALA A 201 -19.56 -4.20 2.59
CA ALA A 201 -20.05 -5.35 3.35
C ALA A 201 -19.36 -6.66 2.89
N ALA A 202 -19.53 -7.73 3.67
CA ALA A 202 -18.98 -9.05 3.34
C ALA A 202 -19.50 -9.60 2.00
N ASP A 203 -20.76 -9.29 1.65
CA ASP A 203 -21.40 -9.63 0.38
C ASP A 203 -22.02 -8.37 -0.25
N PRO A 204 -21.24 -7.58 -1.01
CA PRO A 204 -21.71 -6.32 -1.56
C PRO A 204 -22.68 -6.53 -2.74
N PRO A 205 -23.71 -5.68 -2.91
CA PRO A 205 -24.67 -5.82 -3.99
C PRO A 205 -24.00 -5.74 -5.38
N LYS A 206 -24.03 -6.84 -6.14
CA LYS A 206 -23.30 -6.99 -7.42
C LYS A 206 -23.56 -5.86 -8.41
N ASP A 207 -24.82 -5.48 -8.62
CA ASP A 207 -25.19 -4.44 -9.58
C ASP A 207 -24.60 -3.07 -9.19
N ARG A 208 -24.63 -2.74 -7.89
CA ARG A 208 -24.06 -1.50 -7.36
C ARG A 208 -22.53 -1.52 -7.43
N THR A 209 -21.90 -2.67 -7.19
CA THR A 209 -20.46 -2.84 -7.38
C THR A 209 -20.07 -2.64 -8.84
N ILE A 210 -20.81 -3.19 -9.80
CA ILE A 210 -20.56 -3.01 -11.24
C ILE A 210 -20.67 -1.52 -11.61
N GLU A 211 -21.68 -0.81 -11.12
CA GLU A 211 -21.82 0.63 -11.39
C GLU A 211 -20.71 1.46 -10.76
N LEU A 212 -20.26 1.13 -9.55
CA LEU A 212 -19.07 1.74 -8.94
C LEU A 212 -17.84 1.54 -9.83
N LEU A 213 -17.57 0.32 -10.29
CA LEU A 213 -16.41 0.05 -11.15
C LEU A 213 -16.47 0.85 -12.45
N LYS A 214 -17.63 0.90 -13.12
CA LYS A 214 -17.83 1.74 -14.32
C LYS A 214 -17.58 3.22 -14.03
N TYR A 215 -18.04 3.73 -12.89
CA TYR A 215 -17.78 5.10 -12.47
C TYR A 215 -16.28 5.37 -12.30
N LEU A 216 -15.56 4.52 -11.58
CA LEU A 216 -14.12 4.66 -11.37
C LEU A 216 -13.35 4.67 -12.70
N LEU A 217 -13.67 3.74 -13.60
CA LEU A 217 -13.06 3.70 -14.94
C LEU A 217 -13.29 5.00 -15.71
N ARG A 218 -14.54 5.48 -15.80
CA ARG A 218 -14.85 6.73 -16.51
C ARG A 218 -14.15 7.95 -15.89
N LYS A 219 -14.03 7.98 -14.57
CA LYS A 219 -13.43 9.11 -13.83
C LYS A 219 -11.93 9.21 -14.10
N TYR A 220 -11.21 8.08 -14.15
CA TYR A 220 -9.75 8.06 -14.19
C TYR A 220 -9.14 7.65 -15.54
N ASP A 221 -9.92 7.12 -16.50
CA ASP A 221 -9.44 6.71 -17.83
C ASP A 221 -8.59 7.79 -18.50
N LYS A 222 -9.11 9.02 -18.55
CA LYS A 222 -8.40 10.14 -19.20
C LYS A 222 -7.07 10.44 -18.50
N GLU A 223 -7.04 10.47 -17.18
CA GLU A 223 -5.81 10.74 -16.42
C GLU A 223 -4.74 9.68 -16.68
N VAL A 224 -5.12 8.39 -16.67
CA VAL A 224 -4.19 7.28 -16.92
C VAL A 224 -3.71 7.29 -18.37
N ARG A 225 -4.61 7.54 -19.33
CA ARG A 225 -4.30 7.59 -20.76
C ARG A 225 -3.39 8.77 -21.12
N ASP A 226 -3.63 9.93 -20.53
CA ASP A 226 -2.92 11.16 -20.87
C ASP A 226 -1.64 11.36 -20.03
N SER A 227 -1.35 10.48 -19.07
CA SER A 227 -0.17 10.62 -18.19
C SER A 227 1.15 10.61 -18.97
N ARG A 228 1.21 9.87 -20.09
CA ARG A 228 2.33 9.86 -21.03
C ARG A 228 1.94 9.20 -22.37
N PRO A 229 2.75 9.38 -23.43
CA PRO A 229 2.61 8.59 -24.65
C PRO A 229 2.89 7.10 -24.37
N TRP A 230 1.85 6.29 -24.46
CA TRP A 230 1.94 4.86 -24.22
C TRP A 230 2.30 4.08 -25.48
N LYS A 231 3.05 2.99 -25.30
CA LYS A 231 3.21 1.95 -26.32
C LYS A 231 2.33 0.75 -25.98
N CYS A 232 1.78 0.13 -27.01
CA CYS A 232 0.99 -1.08 -26.91
C CYS A 232 1.78 -2.15 -26.16
N TRP A 233 1.20 -2.64 -25.07
CA TRP A 233 1.82 -3.61 -24.17
C TRP A 233 2.27 -4.86 -24.93
N ASN A 234 1.57 -5.24 -26.01
CA ASN A 234 1.89 -6.43 -26.78
C ASN A 234 2.81 -6.14 -27.99
N CYS A 235 2.44 -5.24 -28.90
CA CYS A 235 3.17 -5.07 -30.17
C CYS A 235 4.14 -3.88 -30.23
N GLY A 236 4.23 -3.06 -29.18
CA GLY A 236 5.14 -1.90 -29.13
C GLY A 236 4.73 -0.68 -29.99
N ARG A 237 3.74 -0.81 -30.88
CA ARG A 237 3.14 0.33 -31.62
C ARG A 237 2.54 1.37 -30.66
N PRO A 238 2.37 2.63 -31.06
CA PRO A 238 1.66 3.62 -30.24
C PRO A 238 0.30 3.08 -29.77
N ALA A 239 0.03 3.21 -28.48
CA ALA A 239 -1.26 2.84 -27.91
C ALA A 239 -2.25 3.98 -28.14
N ASN A 240 -3.42 3.64 -28.68
CA ASN A 240 -4.51 4.59 -28.92
C ASN A 240 -5.60 4.49 -27.84
N SER A 241 -5.50 3.50 -26.95
CA SER A 241 -6.44 3.29 -25.87
C SER A 241 -5.82 2.46 -24.75
N ILE A 242 -6.53 2.32 -23.64
CA ILE A 242 -6.16 1.51 -22.48
C ILE A 242 -7.31 0.54 -22.20
N THR A 243 -6.98 -0.75 -22.14
CA THR A 243 -7.89 -1.79 -21.68
C THR A 243 -7.83 -1.85 -20.17
N HIS A 244 -8.97 -1.64 -19.52
CA HIS A 244 -9.14 -1.72 -18.07
C HIS A 244 -9.77 -3.05 -17.65
N THR A 245 -9.26 -3.66 -16.58
CA THR A 245 -9.77 -4.91 -16.01
C THR A 245 -9.85 -4.78 -14.49
N PRO A 246 -10.84 -4.05 -13.96
CA PRO A 246 -10.97 -3.81 -12.52
C PRO A 246 -11.43 -5.06 -11.76
N SER A 247 -10.83 -5.25 -10.59
CA SER A 247 -11.18 -6.26 -9.59
C SER A 247 -11.47 -5.58 -8.26
N SER A 248 -12.61 -5.90 -7.66
CA SER A 248 -13.06 -5.30 -6.41
C SER A 248 -12.80 -6.21 -5.21
N PHE A 249 -12.21 -5.63 -4.17
CA PHE A 249 -11.87 -6.22 -2.88
C PHE A 249 -12.52 -5.39 -1.75
N LEU A 250 -13.77 -4.98 -1.96
CA LEU A 250 -14.47 -4.01 -1.09
C LEU A 250 -14.79 -4.57 0.31
N HIS A 251 -14.90 -5.90 0.42
CA HIS A 251 -15.16 -6.60 1.68
C HIS A 251 -13.93 -6.69 2.59
N HIS A 252 -12.74 -6.35 2.10
CA HIS A 252 -11.52 -6.40 2.92
C HIS A 252 -11.55 -5.34 4.03
N PRO A 253 -10.76 -5.53 5.11
CA PRO A 253 -10.61 -4.52 6.16
C PRO A 253 -10.21 -3.15 5.60
N VAL A 254 -9.40 -3.16 4.54
CA VAL A 254 -9.06 -2.03 3.70
C VAL A 254 -9.74 -2.23 2.33
N PRO A 255 -10.91 -1.61 2.09
CA PRO A 255 -11.60 -1.74 0.81
C PRO A 255 -10.72 -1.25 -0.34
N LEU A 256 -10.55 -2.10 -1.35
CA LEU A 256 -9.63 -1.83 -2.46
C LEU A 256 -10.30 -2.22 -3.79
N VAL A 257 -10.00 -1.47 -4.84
CA VAL A 257 -10.25 -1.84 -6.23
C VAL A 257 -8.90 -1.78 -6.94
N ILE A 258 -8.50 -2.89 -7.54
CA ILE A 258 -7.28 -2.97 -8.35
C ILE A 258 -7.70 -3.02 -9.81
N ASP A 259 -7.27 -2.05 -10.61
CA ASP A 259 -7.49 -1.99 -12.04
C ASP A 259 -6.21 -2.30 -12.80
N PHE A 260 -6.19 -3.46 -13.45
CA PHE A 260 -5.11 -3.84 -14.35
C PHE A 260 -5.36 -3.17 -15.70
N SER A 261 -4.52 -2.19 -16.00
CA SER A 261 -4.60 -1.38 -17.21
C SER A 261 -3.52 -1.78 -18.21
N GLN A 262 -3.90 -1.91 -19.48
CA GLN A 262 -3.00 -2.31 -20.56
C GLN A 262 -3.14 -1.34 -21.73
N PRO A 263 -2.10 -0.57 -22.08
CA PRO A 263 -2.16 0.27 -23.26
C PRO A 263 -2.21 -0.60 -24.52
N VAL A 264 -3.15 -0.34 -25.43
CA VAL A 264 -3.40 -1.16 -26.63
C VAL A 264 -3.40 -0.31 -27.89
N CYS A 265 -2.88 -0.88 -28.98
CA CYS A 265 -2.83 -0.19 -30.28
C CYS A 265 -4.22 0.01 -30.92
N MET A 266 -5.19 -0.83 -30.55
CA MET A 266 -6.55 -0.80 -31.09
C MET A 266 -7.51 -1.47 -30.11
N ASN A 267 -8.65 -0.83 -29.84
CA ASN A 267 -9.74 -1.41 -29.04
C ASN A 267 -10.34 -2.61 -29.74
N SER A 268 -10.62 -3.67 -28.98
CA SER A 268 -11.15 -4.94 -29.48
C SER A 268 -10.27 -5.62 -30.55
N GLY A 269 -9.02 -5.19 -30.69
CA GLY A 269 -8.03 -5.82 -31.56
C GLY A 269 -7.33 -7.01 -30.88
N PRO A 270 -6.43 -7.71 -31.61
CA PRO A 270 -5.70 -8.86 -31.08
C PRO A 270 -4.91 -8.56 -29.80
N CYS A 271 -4.35 -7.35 -29.68
CA CYS A 271 -3.61 -6.94 -28.47
C CYS A 271 -4.52 -6.67 -27.27
N ASP A 272 -5.75 -6.21 -27.48
CA ASP A 272 -6.75 -6.03 -26.39
C ASP A 272 -7.24 -7.39 -25.90
N MET A 273 -7.62 -8.29 -26.82
CA MET A 273 -8.06 -9.64 -26.46
C MET A 273 -7.01 -10.42 -25.68
N ALA A 274 -5.76 -10.42 -26.17
CA ALA A 274 -4.64 -11.05 -25.45
C ALA A 274 -4.39 -10.41 -24.07
N GLY A 275 -4.69 -9.12 -23.92
CA GLY A 275 -4.51 -8.39 -22.67
C GLY A 275 -5.49 -8.86 -21.61
N ARG A 276 -6.77 -8.96 -21.98
CA ARG A 276 -7.84 -9.47 -21.10
C ARG A 276 -7.58 -10.90 -20.66
N GLU A 277 -7.11 -11.75 -21.57
CA GLU A 277 -6.74 -13.13 -21.27
C GLU A 277 -5.57 -13.19 -20.27
N LEU A 278 -4.54 -12.37 -20.47
CA LEU A 278 -3.40 -12.28 -19.54
C LEU A 278 -3.87 -11.93 -18.12
N VAL A 279 -4.71 -10.90 -17.96
CA VAL A 279 -5.20 -10.50 -16.63
C VAL A 279 -6.06 -11.60 -16.01
N HIS A 280 -6.92 -12.24 -16.80
CA HIS A 280 -7.71 -13.37 -16.33
C HIS A 280 -6.81 -14.49 -15.77
N ASN A 281 -5.71 -14.81 -16.46
CA ASN A 281 -4.74 -15.82 -16.01
C ASN A 281 -4.02 -15.41 -14.72
N VAL A 282 -3.61 -14.13 -14.59
CA VAL A 282 -2.99 -13.58 -13.38
C VAL A 282 -3.95 -13.65 -12.17
N LEU A 283 -5.21 -13.29 -12.37
CA LEU A 283 -6.22 -13.34 -11.31
C LEU A 283 -6.59 -14.77 -10.92
N SER A 284 -6.49 -15.72 -11.86
CA SER A 284 -6.79 -17.13 -11.63
C SER A 284 -5.65 -17.87 -10.92
N SER A 285 -4.39 -17.50 -11.19
CA SER A 285 -3.22 -18.14 -10.58
C SER A 285 -3.01 -17.72 -9.12
N GLY A 286 -3.41 -16.50 -8.75
CA GLY A 286 -3.28 -15.97 -7.37
C GLY A 286 -4.30 -16.49 -6.35
N ARG A 287 -5.21 -17.40 -6.73
CA ARG A 287 -6.20 -18.03 -5.82
C ARG A 287 -5.74 -19.35 -5.19
N ARG A 288 -4.49 -19.76 -5.41
CA ARG A 288 -3.92 -20.99 -4.83
C ARG A 288 -3.21 -20.72 -3.51
#